data_AF-A0A9D8BCN0-F1
#
_entry.id   AF-A0A9D8BCN0-F1
#
_cell.length_a   1.000
_cell.length_b   1.000
_cell.length_c   1.000
_cell.angle_alpha   90.00
_cell.angle_beta   90.00
_cell.angle_gamma   90.00
#
_symmetry.space_group_name_H-M   'P 1'
#
loop_
_entity.id
_entity.type
_entity.pdbx_description
1 polymer ?
#
loop_
_entity_poly.entity_id
_entity_poly.type
_entity_poly.pdbx_seq_one_letter_code
_entity_poly.pdbx_strand_id
1 'polypeptide(L)'
;MDQRVQRFVAELCFPVVGVLFWNWSTAFLMWFIAVDAISGILVGLLHPVRKSSWTLVGIQIMECALILLFILSLSNSLMDSFWAFFFYKDMGIAQGYLLIPLVFLGEWLRVAMSKKTGVYWFYKRSHFLARIGIFTVLLVFRTLGLEDVYLSLSFIFLYSWVILWIRQDVILI
;
A
#
# COMPACT_ATOMS: atom_id res chain seq x y z
N MET A 1 22.63 -6.53 2.19
CA MET A 1 21.83 -5.31 2.46
C MET A 1 20.71 -5.71 3.39
N ASP A 2 20.48 -4.97 4.48
CA ASP A 2 19.46 -5.34 5.47
C ASP A 2 18.06 -5.20 4.83
N GLN A 3 17.21 -6.23 4.99
CA GLN A 3 15.89 -6.30 4.34
C GLN A 3 14.99 -5.12 4.72
N ARG A 4 15.21 -4.55 5.92
CA ARG A 4 14.49 -3.37 6.40
C ARG A 4 14.82 -2.13 5.58
N VAL A 5 16.09 -1.95 5.22
CA VAL A 5 16.54 -0.82 4.41
C VAL A 5 15.98 -0.92 3.00
N GLN A 6 15.96 -2.12 2.41
CA GLN A 6 15.34 -2.33 1.09
C GLN A 6 13.84 -2.00 1.09
N ARG A 7 13.10 -2.39 2.14
CA ARG A 7 11.68 -2.04 2.26
C ARG A 7 11.44 -0.57 2.54
N PHE A 8 12.24 0.02 3.41
CA PHE A 8 12.16 1.45 3.67
C PHE A 8 12.37 2.24 2.38
N VAL A 9 13.35 1.84 1.56
CA VAL A 9 13.58 2.47 0.27
C VAL A 9 12.44 2.18 -0.71
N ALA A 10 12.00 0.94 -0.85
CA ALA A 10 10.99 0.58 -1.85
C ALA A 10 9.57 1.06 -1.52
N GLU A 11 9.14 0.90 -0.27
CA GLU A 11 7.77 1.15 0.17
C GLU A 11 7.56 2.59 0.67
N LEU A 12 8.60 3.26 1.19
CA LEU A 12 8.46 4.61 1.77
C LEU A 12 8.97 5.74 0.87
N CYS A 13 10.02 5.51 0.05
CA CYS A 13 10.57 6.61 -0.75
C CYS A 13 9.55 7.12 -1.79
N PHE A 14 8.73 6.26 -2.38
CA PHE A 14 7.70 6.68 -3.32
C PHE A 14 6.64 7.60 -2.66
N PRO A 15 5.99 7.20 -1.55
CA PRO A 15 5.10 8.09 -0.80
C PRO A 15 5.74 9.39 -0.36
N VAL A 16 6.98 9.34 0.15
CA VAL A 16 7.71 10.54 0.62
C VAL A 16 8.00 11.49 -0.53
N VAL A 17 8.51 10.98 -1.65
CA VAL A 17 8.77 11.77 -2.85
C VAL A 17 7.48 12.35 -3.40
N GLY A 18 6.42 11.54 -3.41
CA GLY A 18 5.10 11.96 -3.84
C GLY A 18 4.53 13.13 -3.07
N VAL A 19 4.61 13.10 -1.73
CA VAL A 19 4.14 14.20 -0.88
C VAL A 19 5.03 15.45 -1.02
N LEU A 20 6.36 15.28 -0.98
CA LEU A 20 7.29 16.41 -0.92
C LEU A 20 7.50 17.11 -2.27
N PHE A 21 7.53 16.34 -3.37
CA PHE A 21 7.86 16.88 -4.69
C PHE A 21 6.68 16.91 -5.65
N TRP A 22 5.68 16.04 -5.45
CA TRP A 22 4.54 15.92 -6.36
C TRP A 22 3.18 16.30 -5.75
N ASN A 23 3.19 16.88 -4.55
CA ASN A 23 2.00 17.33 -3.81
C ASN A 23 0.89 16.27 -3.73
N TRP A 24 1.26 15.00 -3.53
CA TRP A 24 0.27 13.94 -3.39
C TRP A 24 -0.63 14.21 -2.20
N SER A 25 -1.94 14.26 -2.47
CA SER A 25 -2.96 14.31 -1.42
C SER A 25 -3.02 12.99 -0.65
N THR A 26 -3.61 13.02 0.55
CA THR A 26 -3.81 11.77 1.30
C THR A 26 -4.67 10.80 0.51
N ALA A 27 -5.70 11.30 -0.20
CA ALA A 27 -6.53 10.46 -1.05
C ALA A 27 -5.73 9.77 -2.16
N PHE A 28 -4.77 10.47 -2.77
CA PHE A 28 -3.89 9.90 -3.80
C PHE A 28 -3.01 8.78 -3.24
N LEU A 29 -2.38 9.01 -2.08
CA LEU A 29 -1.59 7.98 -1.38
C LEU A 29 -2.42 6.74 -1.06
N MET A 30 -3.65 6.93 -0.61
CA MET A 30 -4.54 5.83 -0.25
C MET A 30 -4.94 5.02 -1.48
N TRP A 31 -5.18 5.67 -2.62
CA TRP A 31 -5.39 4.96 -3.88
C TRP A 31 -4.15 4.18 -4.34
N PHE A 32 -2.96 4.76 -4.21
CA PHE A 32 -1.71 4.04 -4.52
C PHE A 32 -1.60 2.75 -3.70
N ILE A 33 -1.90 2.81 -2.40
CA ILE A 33 -1.90 1.63 -1.51
C ILE A 33 -3.04 0.67 -1.83
N ALA A 34 -4.22 1.18 -2.20
CA ALA A 34 -5.34 0.34 -2.60
C ALA A 34 -5.00 -0.47 -3.87
N VAL A 35 -4.38 0.16 -4.87
CA VAL A 35 -3.92 -0.51 -6.10
C VAL A 35 -2.88 -1.58 -5.76
N ASP A 36 -1.93 -1.30 -4.88
CA ASP A 36 -0.95 -2.28 -4.38
C ASP A 36 -1.64 -3.48 -3.73
N ALA A 37 -2.57 -3.25 -2.79
CA ALA A 37 -3.33 -4.31 -2.15
C ALA A 37 -4.16 -5.15 -3.16
N ILE A 38 -4.84 -4.49 -4.11
CA ILE A 38 -5.61 -5.16 -5.16
C ILE A 38 -4.70 -6.01 -6.05
N SER A 39 -3.56 -5.47 -6.46
CA SER A 39 -2.60 -6.20 -7.30
C SER A 39 -2.04 -7.43 -6.58
N GLY A 40 -1.73 -7.33 -5.28
CA GLY A 40 -1.33 -8.46 -4.45
C GLY A 40 -2.40 -9.55 -4.36
N ILE A 41 -3.68 -9.17 -4.22
CA ILE A 41 -4.81 -10.11 -4.24
C ILE A 41 -4.91 -10.80 -5.60
N LEU A 42 -4.90 -10.02 -6.70
CA LEU A 42 -5.04 -10.54 -8.06
C LEU A 42 -3.92 -11.52 -8.43
N VAL A 43 -2.66 -11.14 -8.18
CA VAL A 43 -1.51 -12.01 -8.47
C VAL A 43 -1.52 -13.22 -7.54
N GLY A 44 -1.90 -13.06 -6.26
CA GLY A 44 -2.03 -14.16 -5.30
C GLY A 44 -3.09 -15.20 -5.69
N LEU A 45 -4.20 -14.76 -6.32
CA LEU A 45 -5.22 -15.65 -6.87
C LEU A 45 -4.73 -16.39 -8.13
N LEU A 46 -3.98 -15.73 -9.00
CA LEU A 46 -3.43 -16.33 -10.23
C LEU A 46 -2.28 -17.31 -9.95
N HIS A 47 -1.55 -17.11 -8.87
CA HIS A 47 -0.38 -17.91 -8.49
C HIS A 47 -0.46 -18.37 -7.03
N PRO A 48 -1.32 -19.35 -6.71
CA PRO A 48 -1.45 -19.86 -5.36
C PRO A 48 -0.19 -20.64 -4.96
N VAL A 49 0.71 -19.98 -4.23
CA VAL A 49 1.96 -20.56 -3.71
C VAL A 49 1.70 -21.52 -2.53
N ARG A 50 0.55 -21.44 -1.85
CA ARG A 50 0.24 -22.25 -0.65
C ARG A 50 -1.19 -22.80 -0.65
N LYS A 51 -1.36 -24.03 -0.15
CA LYS A 51 -2.64 -24.70 0.18
C LYS A 51 -3.44 -24.07 1.34
N SER A 52 -2.92 -23.01 1.98
CA SER A 52 -3.53 -22.32 3.12
C SER A 52 -3.47 -20.81 2.90
N SER A 53 -4.32 -20.30 2.00
CA SER A 53 -4.29 -18.90 1.58
C SER A 53 -5.60 -18.14 1.77
N TRP A 54 -6.72 -18.81 2.05
CA TRP A 54 -8.02 -18.14 2.20
C TRP A 54 -8.07 -17.13 3.36
N THR A 55 -7.45 -17.45 4.50
CA THR A 55 -7.37 -16.53 5.64
C THR A 55 -6.48 -15.32 5.34
N LEU A 56 -5.40 -15.51 4.57
CA LEU A 56 -4.48 -14.42 4.24
C LEU A 56 -5.06 -13.50 3.17
N VAL A 57 -5.73 -14.08 2.16
CA VAL A 57 -6.52 -13.34 1.16
C VAL A 57 -7.67 -12.59 1.84
N GLY A 58 -8.36 -13.22 2.81
CA GLY A 58 -9.42 -12.56 3.57
C GLY A 58 -8.93 -11.34 4.36
N ILE A 59 -7.74 -11.44 4.99
CA ILE A 59 -7.11 -10.30 5.68
C ILE A 59 -6.75 -9.18 4.69
N GLN A 60 -6.23 -9.52 3.50
CA GLN A 60 -5.93 -8.54 2.44
C GLN A 60 -7.20 -7.85 1.92
N ILE A 61 -8.30 -8.59 1.76
CA ILE A 61 -9.60 -8.02 1.37
C ILE A 61 -10.10 -7.06 2.45
N MET A 62 -9.98 -7.43 3.73
CA MET A 62 -10.36 -6.56 4.85
C MET A 62 -9.52 -5.28 4.88
N GLU A 63 -8.20 -5.39 4.65
CA GLU A 63 -7.31 -4.24 4.54
C GLU A 63 -7.72 -3.31 3.38
N CYS A 64 -7.97 -3.89 2.20
CA CYS A 64 -8.45 -3.13 1.04
C CYS A 64 -9.77 -2.42 1.32
N ALA A 65 -10.72 -3.09 1.98
CA ALA A 65 -12.01 -2.50 2.35
C ALA A 65 -11.83 -1.31 3.31
N LEU A 66 -10.93 -1.42 4.29
CA LEU A 66 -10.63 -0.32 5.22
C LEU A 66 -9.99 0.88 4.51
N ILE A 67 -9.08 0.64 3.56
CA ILE A 67 -8.50 1.71 2.74
C ILE A 67 -9.59 2.43 1.95
N LEU A 68 -10.50 1.68 1.30
CA LEU A 68 -11.61 2.26 0.54
C LEU A 68 -12.58 3.05 1.43
N LEU A 69 -12.87 2.57 2.64
CA LEU A 69 -13.67 3.31 3.63
C LEU A 69 -12.97 4.61 4.05
N PHE A 70 -11.65 4.58 4.22
CA PHE A 70 -10.89 5.80 4.53
C PHE A 70 -10.93 6.78 3.36
N ILE A 71 -10.82 6.33 2.11
CA ILE A 71 -10.96 7.18 0.93
C ILE A 71 -12.35 7.83 0.87
N LEU A 72 -13.41 7.09 1.21
CA LEU A 72 -14.77 7.65 1.36
C LEU A 72 -14.87 8.72 2.46
N SER A 73 -14.05 8.64 3.51
CA SER A 73 -14.00 9.70 4.53
C SER A 73 -13.31 10.98 4.03
N LEU A 74 -12.50 10.87 2.97
CA LEU A 74 -11.79 11.99 2.34
C LEU A 74 -12.55 12.57 1.15
N SER A 75 -13.43 11.80 0.52
CA SER A 75 -14.08 12.15 -0.75
C SER A 75 -15.54 11.70 -0.79
N ASN A 76 -16.40 12.48 -1.44
CA ASN A 76 -17.84 12.19 -1.50
C ASN A 76 -18.18 10.93 -2.31
N SER A 77 -17.30 10.51 -3.22
CA SER A 77 -17.52 9.43 -4.19
C SER A 77 -16.21 8.73 -4.48
N LEU A 78 -16.19 7.39 -4.36
CA LEU A 78 -15.04 6.57 -4.72
C LEU A 78 -14.67 6.70 -6.20
N MET A 79 -15.68 6.79 -7.08
CA MET A 79 -15.44 6.84 -8.51
C MET A 79 -14.73 8.14 -8.90
N ASP A 80 -15.21 9.27 -8.37
CA ASP A 80 -14.60 10.57 -8.66
C ASP A 80 -13.20 10.68 -8.07
N SER A 81 -13.01 10.12 -6.87
CA SER A 81 -11.70 10.01 -6.22
C SER A 81 -10.72 9.15 -7.03
N PHE A 82 -11.20 8.03 -7.58
CA PHE A 82 -10.40 7.18 -8.46
C PHE A 82 -10.01 7.90 -9.75
N TRP A 83 -10.95 8.61 -10.38
CA TRP A 83 -10.64 9.39 -11.58
C TRP A 83 -9.66 10.52 -11.30
N ALA A 84 -9.79 11.19 -10.13
CA ALA A 84 -8.84 12.18 -9.68
C ALA A 84 -7.44 11.59 -9.48
N PHE A 85 -7.33 10.36 -8.95
CA PHE A 85 -6.08 9.61 -8.86
C PHE A 85 -5.53 9.25 -10.25
N PHE A 86 -6.38 8.69 -11.11
CA PHE A 86 -5.96 8.19 -12.43
C PHE A 86 -5.46 9.30 -13.35
N PHE A 87 -6.18 10.43 -13.36
CA PHE A 87 -5.86 11.61 -14.16
C PHE A 87 -5.08 12.67 -13.39
N TYR A 88 -4.54 12.36 -12.20
CA TYR A 88 -3.71 13.30 -11.47
C TYR A 88 -2.52 13.70 -12.34
N LYS A 89 -2.49 14.98 -12.73
CA LYS A 89 -1.43 15.52 -13.57
C LYS A 89 -0.51 16.35 -12.70
N ASP A 90 0.73 15.90 -12.66
CA ASP A 90 1.81 16.72 -12.16
C ASP A 90 3.00 16.63 -13.13
N MET A 91 3.69 17.74 -13.31
CA MET A 91 4.74 17.91 -14.33
C MET A 91 4.30 17.54 -15.78
N GLY A 92 3.00 17.63 -16.08
CA GLY A 92 2.44 17.35 -17.41
C GLY A 92 2.19 15.86 -17.71
N ILE A 93 2.50 14.95 -16.78
CA ILE A 93 2.27 13.50 -16.92
C ILE A 93 1.15 13.09 -15.97
N ALA A 94 0.18 12.32 -16.49
CA ALA A 94 -0.86 11.74 -15.66
C ALA A 94 -0.28 10.55 -14.88
N GLN A 95 -0.03 10.74 -13.58
CA GLN A 95 0.77 9.84 -12.77
C GLN A 95 0.11 8.48 -12.57
N GLY A 96 -1.23 8.42 -12.48
CA GLY A 96 -1.97 7.17 -12.37
C GLY A 96 -1.70 6.19 -13.52
N TYR A 97 -1.51 6.69 -14.75
CA TYR A 97 -1.17 5.86 -15.91
C TYR A 97 0.20 5.16 -15.78
N LEU A 98 1.13 5.78 -15.07
CA LEU A 98 2.47 5.22 -14.86
C LEU A 98 2.50 4.32 -13.63
N LEU A 99 1.85 4.74 -12.55
CA LEU A 99 1.87 4.04 -11.27
C LEU A 99 1.12 2.71 -11.31
N ILE A 100 -0.07 2.65 -11.92
CA ILE A 100 -0.86 1.40 -11.92
C ILE A 100 -0.09 0.25 -12.59
N PRO A 101 0.42 0.38 -13.84
CA PRO A 101 1.19 -0.69 -14.46
C PRO A 101 2.46 -1.04 -13.69
N LEU A 102 3.13 -0.04 -13.09
CA LEU A 102 4.35 -0.24 -12.32
C LEU A 102 4.09 -1.09 -11.07
N VAL A 103 3.00 -0.82 -10.35
CA VAL A 103 2.60 -1.60 -9.17
C VAL A 103 2.30 -3.04 -9.54
N PHE A 104 1.49 -3.26 -10.60
CA PHE A 104 1.21 -4.60 -11.10
C PHE A 104 2.47 -5.36 -11.53
N LEU A 105 3.37 -4.69 -12.25
CA LEU A 105 4.64 -5.28 -12.67
C LEU A 105 5.52 -5.63 -11.48
N GLY A 106 5.59 -4.76 -10.48
CA GLY A 106 6.34 -4.99 -9.24
C GLY A 106 5.88 -6.24 -8.50
N GLU A 107 4.57 -6.40 -8.35
CA GLU A 107 3.96 -7.60 -7.77
C GLU A 107 4.25 -8.87 -8.57
N TRP A 108 4.08 -8.78 -9.89
CA TRP A 108 4.36 -9.89 -10.80
C TRP A 108 5.82 -10.34 -10.71
N LEU A 109 6.76 -9.40 -10.74
CA LEU A 109 8.19 -9.66 -10.60
C LEU A 109 8.52 -10.26 -9.23
N ARG A 110 7.89 -9.78 -8.15
CA ARG A 110 8.07 -10.34 -6.80
C ARG A 110 7.70 -11.81 -6.77
N VAL A 111 6.54 -12.17 -7.33
CA VAL A 111 6.09 -13.56 -7.38
C VAL A 111 6.96 -14.42 -8.31
N ALA A 112 7.34 -13.90 -9.47
CA ALA A 112 8.25 -14.59 -10.40
C ALA A 112 9.62 -14.87 -9.75
N MET A 113 10.18 -13.90 -9.03
CA MET A 113 11.43 -14.06 -8.28
C MET A 113 11.30 -15.06 -7.13
N SER A 114 10.18 -15.02 -6.40
CA SER A 114 9.94 -15.96 -5.31
C SER A 114 9.86 -17.41 -5.82
N LYS A 115 9.22 -17.63 -6.97
CA LYS A 115 9.20 -18.95 -7.64
C LYS A 115 10.58 -19.41 -8.10
N LYS A 116 11.39 -18.51 -8.68
CA LYS A 116 12.74 -18.85 -9.19
C LYS A 116 13.73 -19.18 -8.07
N THR A 117 13.61 -18.50 -6.94
CA THR A 117 14.56 -18.63 -5.81
C THR A 117 14.16 -19.66 -4.77
N GLY A 118 12.89 -20.12 -4.77
CA GLY A 118 12.34 -20.92 -3.67
C GLY A 118 12.19 -20.13 -2.36
N VAL A 119 12.52 -18.83 -2.37
CA VAL A 119 12.44 -17.93 -1.22
C VAL A 119 11.13 -17.17 -1.30
N TYR A 120 10.27 -17.42 -0.33
CA TYR A 120 8.99 -16.74 -0.24
C TYR A 120 8.98 -15.76 0.93
N TRP A 121 8.67 -14.52 0.58
CA TRP A 121 8.55 -13.40 1.49
C TRP A 121 7.09 -13.30 1.93
N PHE A 122 6.82 -13.57 3.20
CA PHE A 122 5.46 -13.50 3.73
C PHE A 122 5.33 -12.38 4.74
N TYR A 123 4.31 -11.55 4.51
CA TYR A 123 3.83 -10.63 5.53
C TYR A 123 3.23 -11.44 6.67
N LYS A 124 3.79 -11.28 7.87
CA LYS A 124 3.16 -11.80 9.09
C LYS A 124 1.78 -11.16 9.25
N ARG A 125 0.85 -11.90 9.86
CA ARG A 125 -0.44 -11.35 10.32
C ARG A 125 -0.27 -10.05 11.13
N SER A 126 0.81 -9.92 11.88
CA SER A 126 1.14 -8.69 12.63
C SER A 126 1.33 -7.47 11.75
N HIS A 127 1.86 -7.62 10.53
CA HIS A 127 2.04 -6.51 9.60
C HIS A 127 0.69 -5.99 9.09
N PHE A 128 -0.22 -6.90 8.74
CA PHE A 128 -1.59 -6.55 8.36
C PHE A 128 -2.33 -5.86 9.52
N LEU A 129 -2.25 -6.41 10.73
CA LEU A 129 -2.86 -5.80 11.92
C LEU A 129 -2.30 -4.40 12.21
N ALA A 130 -0.99 -4.21 12.01
CA ALA A 130 -0.37 -2.91 12.19
C ALA A 130 -0.87 -1.88 11.15
N ARG A 131 -1.02 -2.28 9.88
CA ARG A 131 -1.60 -1.40 8.85
C ARG A 131 -3.06 -1.04 9.15
N ILE A 132 -3.86 -2.00 9.62
CA ILE A 132 -5.22 -1.73 10.12
C ILE A 132 -5.20 -0.71 11.26
N GLY A 133 -4.24 -0.84 12.19
CA GLY A 133 -4.02 0.13 13.26
C GLY A 133 -3.71 1.54 12.73
N ILE A 134 -2.83 1.65 11.73
CA ILE A 134 -2.51 2.93 11.07
C ILE A 134 -3.77 3.58 10.49
N PHE A 135 -4.56 2.84 9.70
CA PHE A 135 -5.77 3.40 9.07
C PHE A 135 -6.80 3.84 10.11
N THR A 136 -6.92 3.10 11.22
CA THR A 136 -7.79 3.51 12.34
C THR A 136 -7.32 4.82 12.97
N VAL A 137 -6.01 4.97 13.23
CA VAL A 137 -5.44 6.23 13.76
C VAL A 137 -5.65 7.39 12.80
N LEU A 138 -5.47 7.17 11.50
CA LEU A 138 -5.70 8.19 10.48
C LEU A 138 -7.16 8.60 10.37
N LEU A 139 -8.10 7.66 10.51
CA LEU A 139 -9.53 7.97 10.61
C LEU A 139 -9.81 8.89 11.80
N VAL A 140 -9.25 8.59 12.98
CA VAL A 140 -9.40 9.44 14.16
C VAL A 140 -8.82 10.83 13.90
N PHE A 141 -7.62 10.92 13.34
CA PHE A 141 -6.99 12.19 12.98
C PHE A 141 -7.85 13.00 12.00
N ARG A 142 -8.46 12.33 11.03
CA ARG A 142 -9.39 12.98 10.10
C ARG A 142 -10.64 13.51 10.82
N THR A 143 -11.21 12.76 11.76
CA THR A 143 -12.36 13.23 12.55
C THR A 143 -12.04 14.41 13.46
N LEU A 144 -10.78 14.54 13.88
CA LEU A 144 -10.30 15.70 14.65
C LEU A 144 -10.04 16.94 13.79
N GLY A 145 -10.25 16.86 12.46
CA GLY A 145 -10.12 18.00 11.55
C GLY A 145 -8.69 18.31 11.11
N LEU A 146 -7.77 17.35 11.21
CA LEU A 146 -6.40 17.53 10.69
C LEU A 146 -6.43 17.78 9.18
N GLU A 147 -5.60 18.74 8.74
CA GLU A 147 -5.43 19.06 7.32
C GLU A 147 -4.77 17.90 6.56
N ASP A 148 -4.99 17.87 5.26
CA ASP A 148 -4.58 16.77 4.39
C ASP A 148 -3.06 16.53 4.41
N VAL A 149 -2.26 17.60 4.45
CA VAL A 149 -0.80 17.50 4.53
C VAL A 149 -0.37 16.79 5.81
N TYR A 150 -0.95 17.12 6.97
CA TYR A 150 -0.61 16.47 8.23
C TYR A 150 -1.05 15.01 8.28
N LEU A 151 -2.15 14.66 7.62
CA LEU A 151 -2.59 13.26 7.48
C LEU A 151 -1.59 12.44 6.65
N SER A 152 -1.12 12.99 5.53
CA SER A 152 -0.11 12.33 4.68
C SER A 152 1.23 12.12 5.42
N LEU A 153 1.70 13.13 6.16
CA LEU A 153 2.91 13.04 6.99
C LEU A 153 2.75 12.04 8.13
N SER A 154 1.59 12.04 8.80
CA SER A 154 1.27 11.08 9.86
C SER A 154 1.25 9.65 9.32
N PHE A 155 0.67 9.45 8.12
CA PHE A 155 0.68 8.16 7.45
C PHE A 155 2.12 7.68 7.20
N ILE A 156 2.96 8.52 6.58
CA ILE A 156 4.37 8.20 6.30
C ILE A 156 5.11 7.85 7.59
N PHE A 157 4.93 8.64 8.65
CA PHE A 157 5.59 8.41 9.93
C PHE A 157 5.18 7.08 10.57
N LEU A 158 3.88 6.83 10.68
CA LEU A 158 3.35 5.60 11.28
C LEU A 158 3.72 4.37 10.45
N TYR A 159 3.71 4.49 9.12
CA TYR A 159 4.10 3.40 8.23
C TYR A 159 5.60 3.08 8.33
N SER A 160 6.44 4.11 8.40
CA SER A 160 7.88 3.96 8.68
C SER A 160 8.12 3.21 9.97
N TRP A 161 7.37 3.56 11.03
CA TRP A 161 7.45 2.91 12.32
C TRP A 161 7.15 1.40 12.22
N VAL A 162 6.09 1.04 11.49
CA VAL A 162 5.73 -0.38 11.28
C VAL A 162 6.83 -1.14 10.56
N ILE A 163 7.41 -0.57 9.49
CA ILE A 163 8.49 -1.22 8.72
C ILE A 163 9.73 -1.49 9.60
N LEU A 164 10.10 -0.53 10.45
CA LEU A 164 11.29 -0.64 11.29
C LEU A 164 11.14 -1.67 12.41
N TRP A 165 9.93 -1.79 12.97
CA TRP A 165 9.66 -2.63 14.14
C TRP A 165 9.17 -4.04 13.80
N ILE A 166 8.44 -4.22 12.70
CA ILE A 166 7.86 -5.53 12.34
C ILE A 166 8.74 -6.25 11.33
N ARG A 167 9.39 -7.33 11.77
CA ARG A 167 10.19 -8.20 10.90
C ARG A 167 9.25 -9.11 10.06
N GLN A 168 9.49 -9.19 8.76
CA GLN A 168 8.85 -10.23 7.92
C GLN A 168 9.55 -11.58 8.12
N ASP A 169 8.78 -12.65 7.94
CA ASP A 169 9.32 -14.00 7.89
C ASP A 169 9.74 -14.35 6.48
N VAL A 170 10.89 -15.02 6.38
CA VAL A 170 11.43 -15.56 5.13
C VAL A 170 11.39 -17.07 5.27
N ILE A 171 10.70 -17.73 4.35
CA ILE A 171 10.71 -19.19 4.27
C ILE A 171 11.51 -19.58 3.03
N LEU A 172 12.48 -20.46 3.22
CA LEU A 172 13.29 -21.06 2.17
C LEU A 172 12.78 -22.48 1.97
N ILE A 173 12.30 -22.79 0.76
CA ILE A 173 11.80 -24.12 0.37
C ILE A 173 12.80 -24.75 -0.59
#